data_AF-A0A170VTJ0-F1
#
_entry.id   AF-A0A170VTJ0-F1
#
_cell.length_a   1.000
_cell.length_b   1.000
_cell.length_c   1.000
_cell.angle_alpha   90.00
_cell.angle_beta   90.00
_cell.angle_gamma   90.00
#
_symmetry.space_group_name_H-M   'P 1'
#
loop_
_entity.id
_entity.type
_entity.pdbx_description
1 polymer ?
#
loop_
_entity_poly.entity_id
_entity_poly.type
_entity_poly.pdbx_seq_one_letter_code
_entity_poly.pdbx_strand_id
1 'polypeptide(L)'
;ARYNFERLCNNLARTKRLVNWREPIEEAYFPKLDSLVSSRVWPPRFANTKLSDINREMDQIRYDIQDMERWRDRIYAAIHSGAVLDSQGQTVELTEREGIDHLGNIIESSILSLNKIYMEIYIILDIFSLDSVMIR
;
A
#
# COMPACT_ATOMS: atom_id res chain seq x y z
N ALA A 1 -2.62 16.16 -4.41
CA ALA A 1 -3.25 17.28 -5.16
C ALA A 1 -2.44 17.71 -6.38
N ARG A 2 -1.17 18.11 -6.24
CA ARG A 2 -0.30 18.60 -7.34
C ARG A 2 -0.27 17.68 -8.57
N TYR A 3 -0.10 16.37 -8.38
CA TYR A 3 -0.05 15.41 -9.50
C TYR A 3 -1.30 15.44 -10.41
N ASN A 4 -2.50 15.57 -9.84
CA ASN A 4 -3.72 15.67 -10.65
C ASN A 4 -3.79 16.99 -11.43
N PHE A 5 -3.24 18.07 -10.88
CA PHE A 5 -3.19 19.36 -11.57
C PHE A 5 -2.32 19.27 -12.82
N GLU A 6 -1.11 18.71 -12.69
CA GLU A 6 -0.21 18.48 -13.82
C GLU A 6 -0.85 17.61 -14.90
N ARG A 7 -1.57 16.55 -14.52
CA ARG A 7 -2.30 15.71 -15.47
C ARG A 7 -3.32 16.50 -16.28
N LEU A 8 -4.13 17.33 -15.62
CA LEU A 8 -5.14 18.16 -16.28
C LEU A 8 -4.49 19.19 -17.22
N CYS A 9 -3.37 19.81 -16.81
CA CYS A 9 -2.59 20.71 -17.67
C CYS A 9 -2.01 20.00 -18.91
N ASN A 10 -1.78 18.69 -18.83
CA ASN A 10 -1.28 17.86 -19.93
C ASN A 10 -2.40 17.06 -20.63
N ASN A 11 -3.66 17.50 -20.53
CA ASN A 11 -4.83 16.86 -21.17
C ASN A 11 -5.03 15.38 -20.80
N LEU A 12 -4.65 15.00 -19.58
CA LEU A 12 -4.87 13.67 -19.01
C LEU A 12 -6.01 13.71 -18.01
N ALA A 13 -6.81 12.63 -17.98
CA ALA A 13 -7.83 12.44 -16.95
C ALA A 13 -7.20 12.32 -15.55
N ARG A 14 -7.99 12.62 -14.51
CA ARG A 14 -7.60 12.43 -13.10
C ARG A 14 -7.14 10.98 -12.85
N THR A 15 -6.23 10.81 -11.90
CA THR A 15 -5.67 9.50 -11.55
C THR A 15 -6.78 8.52 -11.12
N LYS A 16 -6.81 7.34 -11.74
CA LYS A 16 -7.67 6.23 -11.33
C LYS A 16 -7.13 5.66 -10.02
N ARG A 17 -8.02 5.39 -9.06
CA ARG A 17 -7.63 4.78 -7.78
C ARG A 17 -7.39 3.28 -7.99
N LEU A 18 -6.32 2.74 -7.41
CA LEU A 18 -6.10 1.30 -7.34
C LEU A 18 -6.90 0.73 -6.16
N VAL A 19 -8.15 0.35 -6.42
CA VAL A 19 -9.08 -0.16 -5.39
C VAL A 19 -9.21 -1.68 -5.45
N ASN A 20 -9.19 -2.24 -6.66
CA ASN A 20 -9.25 -3.68 -6.89
C ASN A 20 -7.85 -4.21 -7.17
N TRP A 21 -7.28 -4.94 -6.19
CA TRP A 21 -5.93 -5.51 -6.30
C TRP A 21 -5.86 -6.79 -7.13
N ARG A 22 -7.01 -7.34 -7.54
CA ARG A 22 -7.09 -8.54 -8.40
C ARG A 22 -7.19 -8.18 -9.89
N GLU A 23 -7.44 -6.91 -10.20
CA GLU A 23 -7.41 -6.39 -11.56
C GLU A 23 -5.97 -6.18 -12.05
N PRO A 24 -5.71 -6.37 -13.36
CA PRO A 24 -4.42 -6.05 -13.93
C PRO A 24 -4.15 -4.54 -13.87
N ILE A 25 -2.90 -4.18 -13.58
CA ILE A 25 -2.43 -2.78 -13.64
C ILE A 25 -2.13 -2.45 -15.09
N GLU A 26 -3.00 -1.65 -15.71
CA GLU A 26 -2.91 -1.29 -17.14
C GLU A 26 -1.59 -0.55 -17.44
N GLU A 27 -1.13 0.30 -16.51
CA GLU A 27 0.03 1.17 -16.69
C GLU A 27 1.37 0.45 -16.45
N ALA A 28 2.15 0.31 -17.54
CA ALA A 28 3.54 -0.09 -17.48
C ALA A 28 4.44 1.04 -16.95
N TYR A 29 5.56 0.67 -16.33
CA TYR A 29 6.60 1.61 -15.93
C TYR A 29 8.00 1.00 -16.08
N PHE A 30 8.86 1.71 -16.80
CA PHE A 30 10.25 1.30 -17.05
C PHE A 30 11.18 2.35 -16.43
N PRO A 31 11.76 2.09 -15.25
CA PRO A 31 12.54 3.09 -14.53
C PRO A 31 13.82 3.50 -15.26
N LYS A 32 14.41 2.59 -16.04
CA LYS A 32 15.72 2.77 -16.70
C LYS A 32 16.83 3.21 -15.73
N LEU A 33 16.71 2.80 -14.45
CA LEU A 33 17.66 3.09 -13.39
C LEU A 33 18.59 1.88 -13.20
N ASP A 34 19.88 2.16 -13.00
CA ASP A 34 20.90 1.16 -12.67
C ASP A 34 21.41 1.38 -11.25
N SER A 35 21.62 0.30 -10.51
CA SER A 35 22.12 0.31 -9.13
C SER A 35 23.58 -0.11 -9.12
N LEU A 36 24.48 0.85 -8.93
CA LEU A 36 25.93 0.61 -8.85
C LEU A 36 26.32 -0.32 -7.69
N VAL A 37 25.58 -0.28 -6.57
CA VAL A 37 25.87 -1.09 -5.38
C VAL A 37 25.58 -2.57 -5.63
N SER A 38 24.45 -2.85 -6.30
CA SER A 38 24.06 -4.23 -6.61
C SER A 38 24.55 -4.71 -7.98
N SER A 39 25.07 -3.80 -8.81
CA SER A 39 25.37 -4.03 -10.23
C SER A 39 24.17 -4.63 -10.99
N ARG A 40 22.95 -4.18 -10.64
CA ARG A 40 21.68 -4.64 -11.21
C ARG A 40 20.80 -3.47 -11.58
N VAL A 41 20.04 -3.65 -12.65
CA VAL A 41 19.03 -2.69 -13.12
C VAL A 41 17.75 -2.86 -12.31
N TRP A 42 17.08 -1.74 -12.00
CA TRP A 42 15.76 -1.79 -11.37
C TRP A 42 14.74 -2.43 -12.30
N PRO A 43 13.99 -3.44 -11.80
CA PRO A 43 13.08 -4.21 -12.63
C PRO A 43 11.94 -3.35 -13.19
N PRO A 44 11.61 -3.45 -14.50
CA PRO A 44 10.44 -2.77 -15.06
C PRO A 44 9.13 -3.49 -14.72
N ARG A 45 8.02 -2.76 -14.59
CA ARG A 45 6.69 -3.37 -14.56
C ARG A 45 6.05 -3.28 -15.93
N PHE A 46 5.76 -4.44 -16.53
CA PHE A 46 5.07 -4.51 -17.81
C PHE A 46 3.59 -4.12 -17.69
N ALA A 47 2.97 -3.78 -18.82
CA ALA A 47 1.54 -3.48 -18.86
C ALA A 47 0.73 -4.74 -18.49
N ASN A 48 -0.40 -4.53 -17.82
CA ASN A 48 -1.35 -5.56 -17.39
C ASN A 48 -0.77 -6.59 -16.40
N THR A 49 0.29 -6.24 -15.67
CA THR A 49 0.78 -7.06 -14.57
C THR A 49 -0.30 -7.16 -13.48
N LYS A 50 -0.57 -8.37 -13.01
CA LYS A 50 -1.46 -8.64 -11.88
C LYS A 50 -0.63 -8.78 -10.61
N LEU A 51 -1.19 -8.31 -9.50
CA LEU A 51 -0.65 -8.62 -8.18
C LEU A 51 -0.84 -10.13 -7.92
N SER A 52 0.15 -10.74 -7.29
CA SER A 52 0.12 -12.13 -6.82
C SER A 52 0.28 -12.18 -5.32
N ASP A 53 0.20 -13.34 -4.68
CA ASP A 53 0.62 -13.43 -3.28
C ASP A 53 2.16 -13.44 -3.20
N ILE A 54 2.73 -12.93 -2.10
CA ILE A 54 4.19 -12.90 -1.87
C ILE A 54 4.54 -13.95 -0.83
N ASN A 55 5.45 -14.84 -1.18
CA ASN A 55 6.09 -15.75 -0.23
C ASN A 55 7.60 -15.79 -0.48
N ARG A 56 8.35 -14.98 0.26
CA ARG A 56 9.81 -14.83 0.15
C ARG A 56 10.44 -15.27 1.46
N GLU A 57 10.86 -16.53 1.51
CA GLU A 57 11.47 -17.14 2.70
C GLU A 57 12.78 -16.42 3.10
N MET A 58 13.59 -16.01 2.12
CA MET A 58 14.86 -15.31 2.36
C MET A 58 14.68 -13.97 3.06
N ASP A 59 13.60 -13.25 2.74
CA ASP A 59 13.31 -11.94 3.31
C ASP A 59 12.35 -12.03 4.50
N GLN A 60 11.91 -13.25 4.86
CA GLN A 60 10.90 -13.52 5.89
C GLN A 60 9.57 -12.79 5.63
N ILE A 61 9.24 -12.59 4.36
CA ILE A 61 8.05 -11.84 3.92
C ILE A 61 7.02 -12.85 3.40
N ARG A 62 5.84 -12.86 4.01
CA ARG A 62 4.69 -13.64 3.53
C ARG A 62 3.42 -12.82 3.68
N TYR A 63 2.81 -12.46 2.55
CA TYR A 63 1.58 -11.70 2.52
C TYR A 63 0.69 -12.15 1.37
N ASP A 64 -0.60 -12.28 1.67
CA ASP A 64 -1.62 -12.63 0.69
C ASP A 64 -2.44 -11.37 0.34
N ILE A 65 -2.93 -11.28 -0.89
CA ILE A 65 -3.82 -10.19 -1.33
C ILE A 65 -5.07 -10.12 -0.42
N GLN A 66 -5.51 -11.28 0.07
CA GLN A 66 -6.65 -11.38 0.99
C GLN A 66 -6.40 -10.66 2.33
N ASP A 67 -5.17 -10.68 2.84
CA ASP A 67 -4.84 -9.97 4.08
C ASP A 67 -4.96 -8.45 3.89
N MET A 68 -4.51 -7.95 2.74
CA MET A 68 -4.70 -6.54 2.38
C MET A 68 -6.18 -6.17 2.32
N GLU A 69 -7.01 -7.03 1.69
CA GLU A 69 -8.47 -6.82 1.58
C GLU A 69 -9.11 -6.73 2.97
N ARG A 70 -8.70 -7.64 3.86
CA ARG A 70 -9.17 -7.67 5.24
C ARG A 70 -8.78 -6.42 6.02
N TRP A 71 -7.56 -5.92 5.84
CA TRP A 71 -7.11 -4.70 6.53
C TRP A 71 -7.86 -3.47 6.01
N ARG A 72 -8.04 -3.33 4.69
CA ARG A 72 -8.83 -2.25 4.12
C ARG A 72 -10.24 -2.22 4.73
N ASP A 73 -10.90 -3.37 4.81
CA ASP A 73 -12.26 -3.47 5.35
C ASP A 73 -12.31 -3.13 6.84
N ARG A 74 -11.25 -3.46 7.60
CA ARG A 74 -11.11 -3.05 9.02
C ARG A 74 -10.89 -1.54 9.17
N ILE A 75 -10.13 -0.89 8.28
CA ILE A 75 -9.99 0.58 8.27
C ILE A 75 -11.36 1.22 8.05
N TYR A 76 -12.12 0.72 7.07
CA TYR A 76 -13.46 1.24 6.81
C TYR A 76 -14.39 1.05 8.01
N ALA A 77 -14.33 -0.11 8.66
CA ALA A 77 -15.10 -0.36 9.87
C ALA A 77 -14.75 0.62 10.99
N ALA A 78 -13.45 0.88 11.23
CA ALA A 78 -13.00 1.83 12.25
C ALA A 78 -13.39 3.28 11.95
N ILE A 79 -13.35 3.68 10.67
CA ILE A 79 -13.82 5.01 10.23
C ILE A 79 -15.33 5.12 10.43
N HIS A 80 -16.10 4.07 10.10
CA HIS A 80 -17.56 4.08 10.26
C HIS A 80 -17.99 4.08 11.73
N SER A 81 -17.26 3.39 12.62
CA SER A 81 -17.52 3.43 14.06
C SER A 81 -17.03 4.70 14.74
N GLY A 82 -16.12 5.44 14.11
CA GLY A 82 -15.46 6.60 14.72
C GLY A 82 -14.50 6.22 15.85
N ALA A 83 -14.07 4.95 15.93
CA ALA A 83 -13.19 4.48 16.99
C ALA A 83 -12.35 3.26 16.55
N VAL A 84 -11.16 3.14 17.12
CA VAL A 84 -10.18 2.07 16.86
C VAL A 84 -9.92 1.28 18.14
N LEU A 85 -9.60 -0.01 18.01
CA LEU A 85 -9.12 -0.83 19.12
C LEU A 85 -7.59 -0.78 19.22
N ASP A 86 -7.07 -0.42 20.40
CA ASP A 86 -5.64 -0.50 20.69
C ASP A 86 -5.16 -1.95 20.89
N SER A 87 -3.85 -2.12 21.08
CA SER A 87 -3.22 -3.42 21.37
C SER A 87 -3.66 -4.07 22.69
N GLN A 88 -4.23 -3.29 23.61
CA GLN A 88 -4.76 -3.73 24.91
C GLN A 88 -6.28 -3.99 24.87
N GLY A 89 -6.92 -3.83 23.70
CA GLY A 89 -8.36 -3.99 23.52
C GLY A 89 -9.19 -2.78 23.99
N GLN A 90 -8.56 -1.65 24.30
CA GLN A 90 -9.26 -0.41 24.64
C GLN A 90 -9.71 0.30 23.37
N THR A 91 -10.89 0.92 23.44
CA THR A 91 -11.45 1.70 22.34
C THR A 91 -10.90 3.13 22.43
N VAL A 92 -10.22 3.57 21.37
CA VAL A 92 -9.71 4.93 21.20
C VAL A 92 -10.61 5.64 20.19
N GLU A 93 -11.24 6.73 20.62
CA GLU A 93 -12.12 7.52 19.76
C GLU A 93 -11.33 8.35 18.73
N LEU A 94 -11.82 8.36 17.49
CA LEU A 94 -11.28 9.17 16.41
C LEU A 94 -11.86 10.58 16.50
N THR A 95 -11.24 11.42 17.31
CA THR A 95 -11.66 12.82 17.49
C THR A 95 -11.32 13.67 16.25
N GLU A 96 -11.96 14.84 16.09
CA GLU A 96 -11.68 15.75 14.97
C GLU A 96 -10.22 16.23 14.90
N ARG A 97 -9.54 16.29 16.05
CA ARG A 97 -8.18 16.83 16.16
C ARG A 97 -7.10 15.75 16.00
N GLU A 98 -7.30 14.60 16.63
CA GLU A 98 -6.27 13.54 16.74
C GLU A 98 -6.60 12.30 15.90
N GLY A 99 -7.85 12.15 15.46
CA GLY A 99 -8.29 11.00 14.68
C GLY A 99 -7.51 10.82 13.37
N ILE A 100 -7.11 11.91 12.71
CA ILE A 100 -6.30 11.81 11.48
C ILE A 100 -4.87 11.33 11.75
N ASP A 101 -4.29 11.68 12.90
CA ASP A 101 -2.95 11.23 13.29
C ASP A 101 -2.97 9.74 13.65
N HIS A 102 -3.98 9.31 14.41
CA HIS A 102 -4.20 7.89 14.70
C HIS A 102 -4.41 7.08 13.42
N LEU A 103 -5.27 7.55 12.50
CA LEU A 103 -5.49 6.87 11.22
C LEU A 103 -4.22 6.85 10.36
N GLY A 104 -3.44 7.93 10.32
CA GLY A 104 -2.17 7.98 9.60
C GLY A 104 -1.19 6.92 10.10
N ASN A 105 -1.01 6.84 11.44
CA ASN A 105 -0.16 5.85 12.07
C ASN A 105 -0.61 4.40 11.82
N ILE A 106 -1.93 4.16 11.75
CA ILE A 106 -2.49 2.83 11.43
C ILE A 106 -2.28 2.48 9.96
N ILE A 107 -2.51 3.44 9.06
CA ILE A 107 -2.46 3.21 7.62
C ILE A 107 -1.02 2.93 7.13
N GLU A 108 -0.04 3.68 7.66
CA GLU A 108 1.38 3.46 7.38
C GLU A 108 1.95 2.27 8.19
N SER A 109 1.30 1.90 9.30
CA SER A 109 1.82 0.99 10.33
C SER A 109 3.14 1.49 10.95
N SER A 110 3.14 2.73 11.43
CA SER A 110 4.33 3.28 12.10
C SER A 110 4.58 2.55 13.43
N ILE A 111 5.79 2.70 14.01
CA ILE A 111 6.09 2.15 15.35
C ILE A 111 5.12 2.65 16.43
N LEU A 112 4.46 3.80 16.18
CA LEU A 112 3.48 4.44 17.04
C LEU A 112 2.05 3.95 16.79
N SER A 113 1.84 3.01 15.86
CA SER A 113 0.53 2.43 15.62
C SER A 113 -0.01 1.77 16.89
N LEU A 114 -1.22 2.17 17.28
CA LEU A 114 -1.94 1.69 18.46
C LEU A 114 -2.10 0.16 18.44
N ASN A 115 -2.12 -0.44 17.25
CA ASN A 115 -2.21 -1.89 17.08
C ASN A 115 -1.47 -2.36 15.83
N LYS A 116 -0.25 -2.87 16.00
CA LYS A 116 0.60 -3.37 14.90
C LYS A 116 0.07 -4.61 14.19
N ILE A 117 -0.82 -5.38 14.83
CA ILE A 117 -1.49 -6.53 14.20
C ILE A 117 -2.50 -6.04 13.15
N TYR A 118 -2.83 -4.75 13.17
CA TYR A 118 -3.65 -4.07 12.20
C TYR A 118 -2.75 -3.23 11.28
N MET A 119 -2.57 -3.75 10.06
CA MET A 119 -2.54 -2.98 8.80
C MET A 119 -1.19 -2.50 8.29
N GLU A 120 -0.45 -3.37 7.61
CA GLU A 120 0.73 -2.99 6.81
C GLU A 120 0.38 -2.77 5.33
N ILE A 121 -0.71 -2.07 5.01
CA ILE A 121 -1.20 -1.99 3.62
C ILE A 121 -0.21 -1.26 2.69
N TYR A 122 0.33 -0.12 3.13
CA TYR A 122 1.20 0.71 2.29
C TYR A 122 2.59 0.12 2.08
N ILE A 123 3.19 -0.45 3.14
CA ILE A 123 4.47 -1.14 3.05
C ILE A 123 4.39 -2.29 2.05
N ILE A 124 3.29 -3.04 2.06
CA ILE A 124 3.10 -4.18 1.16
C ILE A 124 2.90 -3.75 -0.29
N LEU A 125 2.13 -2.69 -0.55
CA LEU A 125 1.95 -2.16 -1.92
C LEU A 125 3.28 -1.71 -2.55
N ASP A 126 4.19 -1.15 -1.76
CA ASP A 126 5.51 -0.76 -2.22
C ASP A 126 6.36 -1.99 -2.58
N ILE A 127 6.32 -3.05 -1.77
CA ILE A 127 7.00 -4.32 -2.06
C ILE A 127 6.45 -4.92 -3.37
N PHE A 128 5.13 -4.93 -3.54
CA PHE A 128 4.48 -5.41 -4.77
C PHE A 128 4.90 -4.66 -6.04
N SER A 129 5.11 -3.34 -5.94
CA SER A 129 5.53 -2.53 -7.08
C SER A 129 6.99 -2.77 -7.49
N LEU A 130 7.84 -3.19 -6.55
CA LEU A 130 9.25 -3.49 -6.80
C LEU A 130 9.46 -4.89 -7.40
N ASP A 131 8.53 -5.81 -7.14
CA ASP A 131 8.75 -7.25 -7.37
C ASP A 131 8.30 -7.76 -8.75
N SER A 132 7.84 -6.91 -9.66
CA SER A 132 7.32 -7.32 -10.98
C SER A 132 8.34 -8.09 -11.88
N VAL A 133 9.61 -8.25 -11.50
CA VAL A 133 10.61 -9.03 -12.27
C VAL A 133 11.61 -9.83 -11.40
N MET A 134 11.47 -9.88 -10.08
CA MET A 134 12.45 -10.62 -9.24
C MET A 134 12.05 -12.09 -8.98
N ILE A 135 11.02 -12.59 -9.66
CA ILE A 135 10.65 -14.01 -9.69
C ILE A 135 10.91 -14.53 -11.12
N ARG A 136 12.18 -14.73 -11.44
CA ARG A 136 12.68 -15.73 -12.39
C ARG A 136 14.04 -16.22 -11.93
#